data_AF-A0A7Y0NQ84-F1
#
_entry.id   AF-A0A7Y0NQ84-F1
#
_cell.length_a   1.000
_cell.length_b   1.000
_cell.length_c   1.000
_cell.angle_alpha   90.00
_cell.angle_beta   90.00
_cell.angle_gamma   90.00
#
_symmetry.space_group_name_H-M   'P 1'
#
loop_
_entity.id
_entity.type
_entity.pdbx_description
1 polymer ?
#
loop_
_entity_poly.entity_id
_entity_poly.type
_entity_poly.pdbx_seq_one_letter_code
_entity_poly.pdbx_strand_id
1 'polypeptide(L)'
;MKYLITLAFLVLFNGNTYAQKDWVYAPYFSFGLNLNLNYGKKQTFPGVNLYGGFAVSAEYKNSFIANYGGSISIYRRTVGTNLNPLIDNIEIDFTNAISAGYGGNPLSYKKLIRTMQNSAFYNINLNNNYFGLLSTNIVFNNHRRNQVVGSITLSGPGLSFNYYNDGAAPVKWLGIGDGFDRWWTGGGSFFVHSRKGFNYGELSFDQFTGYQPFLFELSEIIGIDVPPYSQSADDHSRRKKDSNYNSSQYHLRIGLNEHFSVDAGVLGSLRVGENGTIFSFQDLIHVIGKMPLHPNNDVNRVFIGGSFNNINYVKVK
;
A
#
# COMPACT_ATOMS: atom_id res chain seq x y z
N MET A 1 -14.95 -14.14 -16.11
CA MET A 1 -14.39 -13.38 -14.97
C MET A 1 -15.43 -12.74 -14.04
N LYS A 2 -16.53 -12.14 -14.53
CA LYS A 2 -17.57 -11.52 -13.67
C LYS A 2 -18.22 -12.45 -12.63
N TYR A 3 -18.27 -13.75 -12.91
CA TYR A 3 -18.91 -14.72 -12.01
C TYR A 3 -17.99 -15.28 -10.92
N LEU A 4 -16.66 -15.18 -11.06
CA LEU A 4 -15.72 -15.78 -10.10
C LEU A 4 -15.62 -14.96 -8.79
N ILE A 5 -15.65 -13.64 -8.90
CA ILE A 5 -15.60 -12.71 -7.75
C ILE A 5 -16.90 -12.80 -6.94
N THR A 6 -18.04 -12.93 -7.61
CA THR A 6 -19.36 -13.08 -6.98
C THR A 6 -19.49 -14.43 -6.25
N LEU A 7 -18.85 -15.49 -6.77
CA LEU A 7 -18.86 -16.81 -6.15
C LEU A 7 -18.04 -16.85 -4.86
N ALA A 8 -16.86 -16.24 -4.83
CA ALA A 8 -16.06 -16.11 -3.61
C ALA A 8 -16.79 -15.28 -2.54
N PHE A 9 -17.49 -14.21 -2.94
CA PHE A 9 -18.33 -13.42 -2.06
C PHE A 9 -19.49 -14.22 -1.45
N LEU A 10 -20.22 -15.01 -2.25
CA LEU A 10 -21.38 -15.77 -1.77
C LEU A 10 -21.02 -16.97 -0.87
N VAL A 11 -19.83 -17.56 -1.06
CA VAL A 11 -19.34 -18.68 -0.24
C VAL A 11 -18.84 -18.22 1.14
N LEU A 12 -18.47 -16.95 1.31
CA LEU A 12 -18.01 -16.43 2.61
C LEU A 12 -19.17 -16.01 3.56
N PHE A 13 -20.40 -15.86 3.07
CA PHE A 13 -21.52 -15.32 3.87
C PHE A 13 -22.67 -16.29 4.17
N ASN A 14 -22.71 -17.47 3.55
CA ASN A 14 -23.70 -18.50 3.87
C ASN A 14 -23.09 -19.57 4.77
N GLY A 15 -23.06 -19.34 6.09
CA GLY A 15 -22.36 -20.17 7.09
C GLY A 15 -22.97 -21.55 7.41
N ASN A 16 -23.66 -22.21 6.47
CA ASN A 16 -24.37 -23.46 6.74
C ASN A 16 -24.12 -24.57 5.71
N THR A 17 -22.97 -24.55 5.01
CA THR A 17 -22.59 -25.67 4.13
C THR A 17 -21.60 -26.60 4.81
N TYR A 18 -21.68 -27.90 4.53
CA TYR A 18 -20.78 -28.92 5.07
C TYR A 18 -19.29 -28.62 4.80
N ALA A 19 -19.00 -27.86 3.74
CA ALA A 19 -17.66 -27.41 3.36
C ALA A 19 -17.06 -26.33 4.28
N GLN A 20 -17.85 -25.73 5.18
CA GLN A 20 -17.45 -24.61 6.05
C GLN A 20 -17.29 -25.00 7.53
N LYS A 21 -17.52 -26.27 7.89
CA LYS A 21 -17.65 -26.73 9.29
C LYS A 21 -16.46 -26.37 10.21
N ASP A 22 -15.26 -26.24 9.64
CA ASP A 22 -14.03 -25.93 10.40
C ASP A 22 -13.45 -24.54 10.06
N TRP A 23 -14.21 -23.71 9.34
CA TRP A 23 -13.82 -22.35 9.01
C TRP A 23 -14.34 -21.36 10.05
N VAL A 24 -13.44 -20.53 10.57
CA VAL A 24 -13.77 -19.40 11.44
C VAL A 24 -13.62 -18.11 10.64
N TYR A 25 -14.69 -17.32 10.56
CA TYR A 25 -14.73 -16.08 9.80
C TYR A 25 -14.70 -14.86 10.72
N ALA A 26 -13.92 -13.85 10.34
CA ALA A 26 -13.79 -12.58 11.04
C ALA A 26 -14.05 -11.39 10.08
N PRO A 27 -15.30 -11.20 9.62
CA PRO A 27 -15.66 -10.06 8.78
C PRO A 27 -15.72 -8.75 9.57
N TYR A 28 -15.27 -7.65 8.95
CA TYR A 28 -15.49 -6.31 9.45
C TYR A 28 -15.62 -5.29 8.31
N PHE A 29 -16.29 -4.19 8.62
CA PHE A 29 -16.34 -2.99 7.79
C PHE A 29 -15.53 -1.88 8.45
N SER A 30 -14.90 -1.03 7.66
CA SER A 30 -14.21 0.16 8.15
C SER A 30 -14.43 1.35 7.23
N PHE A 31 -14.58 2.52 7.80
CA PHE A 31 -14.56 3.77 7.07
C PHE A 31 -13.76 4.79 7.86
N GLY A 32 -13.18 5.75 7.17
CA GLY A 32 -12.31 6.68 7.83
C GLY A 32 -11.82 7.82 6.96
N LEU A 33 -11.00 8.63 7.60
CA LEU A 33 -10.44 9.84 7.05
C LEU A 33 -8.98 9.95 7.50
N ASN A 34 -8.11 10.30 6.57
CA ASN A 34 -6.75 10.73 6.85
C ASN A 34 -6.55 12.17 6.37
N LEU A 35 -6.02 13.00 7.25
CA LEU A 35 -5.71 14.41 6.99
C LEU A 35 -4.23 14.63 7.22
N ASN A 36 -3.52 15.11 6.20
CA ASN A 36 -2.10 15.44 6.28
C ASN A 36 -1.88 16.89 5.87
N LEU A 37 -1.11 17.64 6.65
CA LEU A 37 -0.64 18.97 6.29
C LEU A 37 0.78 18.85 5.76
N ASN A 38 0.94 19.03 4.46
CA ASN A 38 2.25 18.98 3.81
C ASN A 38 2.91 20.36 3.82
N TYR A 39 4.18 20.42 4.17
CA TYR A 39 5.00 21.63 4.26
C TYR A 39 6.17 21.52 3.28
N GLY A 40 6.22 22.40 2.29
CA GLY A 40 7.35 22.59 1.39
C GLY A 40 7.96 23.99 1.51
N LYS A 41 9.08 24.24 0.82
CA LYS A 41 9.88 25.49 0.92
C LYS A 41 9.09 26.81 0.84
N LYS A 42 7.91 26.84 0.20
CA LYS A 42 7.05 28.04 0.09
C LYS A 42 5.54 27.76 0.08
N GLN A 43 5.11 26.52 0.37
CA GLN A 43 3.72 26.11 0.16
C GLN A 43 3.29 25.11 1.23
N THR A 44 2.12 25.37 1.82
CA THR A 44 1.38 24.43 2.67
C THR A 44 0.12 24.01 1.96
N PHE A 45 -0.21 22.72 2.02
CA PHE A 45 -1.47 22.25 1.49
C PHE A 45 -2.03 21.07 2.28
N PRO A 46 -3.34 21.06 2.56
CA PRO A 46 -4.00 19.92 3.17
C PRO A 46 -4.16 18.81 2.13
N GLY A 47 -3.54 17.67 2.41
CA GLY A 47 -3.85 16.38 1.84
C GLY A 47 -5.00 15.73 2.59
N VAL A 48 -5.92 15.13 1.83
CA VAL A 48 -7.10 14.46 2.37
C VAL A 48 -7.23 13.11 1.68
N ASN A 49 -7.47 12.07 2.44
CA ASN A 49 -7.84 10.74 1.95
C ASN A 49 -9.05 10.24 2.74
N LEU A 50 -10.17 10.09 2.04
CA LEU A 50 -11.39 9.49 2.54
C LEU A 50 -11.47 8.06 2.03
N TYR A 51 -11.80 7.11 2.91
CA TYR A 51 -11.89 5.72 2.51
C TYR A 51 -13.07 4.99 3.15
N GLY A 52 -13.49 3.93 2.46
CA GLY A 52 -14.39 2.92 2.98
C GLY A 52 -13.92 1.55 2.51
N GLY A 53 -14.03 0.54 3.36
CA GLY A 53 -13.56 -0.79 3.04
C GLY A 53 -14.20 -1.87 3.90
N PHE A 54 -14.08 -3.09 3.45
CA PHE A 54 -14.51 -4.27 4.17
C PHE A 54 -13.45 -5.34 4.02
N ALA A 55 -13.30 -6.17 5.03
CA ALA A 55 -12.40 -7.30 4.96
C ALA A 55 -13.00 -8.50 5.69
N VAL A 56 -12.64 -9.68 5.19
CA VAL A 56 -13.03 -10.97 5.73
C VAL A 56 -11.78 -11.82 5.79
N SER A 57 -11.34 -12.12 7.01
CA SER A 57 -10.33 -13.15 7.25
C SER A 57 -11.03 -14.45 7.64
N ALA A 58 -10.60 -15.55 7.05
CA ALA A 58 -11.14 -16.88 7.26
C ALA A 58 -10.00 -17.83 7.64
N GLU A 59 -10.18 -18.60 8.71
CA GLU A 59 -9.19 -19.56 9.20
C GLU A 59 -9.78 -20.97 9.21
N TYR A 60 -9.13 -21.90 8.52
CA TYR A 60 -9.48 -23.32 8.55
C TYR A 60 -8.61 -24.04 9.57
N LYS A 61 -9.25 -24.66 10.57
CA LYS A 61 -8.59 -25.43 11.65
C LYS A 61 -7.45 -24.66 12.34
N ASN A 62 -7.61 -23.35 12.53
CA ASN A 62 -6.63 -22.46 13.18
C ASN A 62 -5.25 -22.45 12.50
N SER A 63 -5.18 -22.74 11.19
CA SER A 63 -3.91 -22.97 10.51
C SER A 63 -3.89 -22.37 9.12
N PHE A 64 -4.77 -22.83 8.22
CA PHE A 64 -4.82 -22.27 6.88
C PHE A 64 -5.63 -20.98 6.89
N ILE A 65 -5.09 -19.93 6.29
CA ILE A 65 -5.69 -18.60 6.28
C ILE A 65 -6.04 -18.22 4.85
N ALA A 66 -7.27 -17.76 4.65
CA ALA A 66 -7.70 -17.06 3.45
C ALA A 66 -8.24 -15.69 3.85
N ASN A 67 -7.90 -14.65 3.09
CA ASN A 67 -8.34 -13.30 3.39
C ASN A 67 -8.77 -12.58 2.11
N TYR A 68 -9.80 -11.76 2.23
CA TYR A 68 -10.18 -10.83 1.19
C TYR A 68 -10.48 -9.48 1.81
N GLY A 69 -9.96 -8.41 1.21
CA GLY A 69 -10.22 -7.04 1.62
C GLY A 69 -10.46 -6.12 0.43
N GLY A 70 -11.63 -5.51 0.36
CA GLY A 70 -11.98 -4.52 -0.64
C GLY A 70 -12.02 -3.12 -0.05
N SER A 71 -11.48 -2.13 -0.75
CA SER A 71 -11.55 -0.73 -0.32
C SER A 71 -11.74 0.21 -1.50
N ILE A 72 -12.42 1.32 -1.23
CA ILE A 72 -12.44 2.52 -2.08
C ILE A 72 -11.78 3.65 -1.32
N SER A 73 -10.88 4.38 -2.00
CA SER A 73 -10.20 5.55 -1.45
C SER A 73 -10.33 6.71 -2.41
N ILE A 74 -10.71 7.87 -1.90
CA ILE A 74 -10.81 9.12 -2.65
C ILE A 74 -9.85 10.10 -1.99
N TYR A 75 -8.84 10.53 -2.73
CA TYR A 75 -7.77 11.32 -2.14
C TYR A 75 -7.24 12.39 -3.08
N ARG A 76 -6.68 13.43 -2.47
CA ARG A 76 -6.02 14.52 -3.17
C ARG A 76 -4.88 15.06 -2.33
N ARG A 77 -3.83 15.54 -3.00
CA ARG A 77 -2.68 16.18 -2.37
C ARG A 77 -2.00 15.31 -1.29
N THR A 78 -2.01 14.00 -1.51
CA THR A 78 -1.27 12.99 -0.74
C THR A 78 -0.27 12.27 -1.66
N VAL A 79 0.50 11.32 -1.15
CA VAL A 79 1.33 10.47 -2.01
C VAL A 79 0.46 9.81 -3.10
N GLY A 80 1.03 9.60 -4.29
CA GLY A 80 0.26 9.14 -5.44
C GLY A 80 -0.73 10.19 -5.95
N THR A 81 -0.48 11.49 -5.81
CA THR A 81 -1.29 12.51 -6.49
C THR A 81 -0.38 13.52 -7.15
N ASN A 82 -0.93 14.36 -8.01
CA ASN A 82 -0.19 15.54 -8.44
C ASN A 82 -0.09 16.52 -7.27
N LEU A 83 1.12 16.72 -6.76
CA LEU A 83 1.38 17.62 -5.63
C LEU A 83 1.55 19.10 -6.05
N ASN A 84 1.38 19.43 -7.33
CA ASN A 84 1.33 20.82 -7.80
C ASN A 84 0.03 21.49 -7.30
N PRO A 85 0.10 22.55 -6.49
CA PRO A 85 -1.11 23.17 -5.92
C PRO A 85 -1.99 23.87 -6.96
N LEU A 86 -1.48 24.13 -8.17
CA LEU A 86 -2.22 24.74 -9.27
C LEU A 86 -3.01 23.73 -10.10
N ILE A 87 -2.77 22.43 -9.90
CA ILE A 87 -3.46 21.35 -10.60
C ILE A 87 -4.40 20.69 -9.60
N ASP A 88 -5.69 20.67 -9.90
CA ASP A 88 -6.62 19.86 -9.11
C ASP A 88 -6.58 18.42 -9.62
N ASN A 89 -6.02 17.54 -8.81
CA ASN A 89 -5.97 16.10 -9.10
C ASN A 89 -6.65 15.34 -7.95
N ILE A 90 -7.80 14.74 -8.27
CA ILE A 90 -8.54 13.83 -7.39
C ILE A 90 -8.33 12.42 -7.89
N GLU A 91 -7.80 11.59 -7.01
CA GLU A 91 -7.55 10.18 -7.25
C GLU A 91 -8.65 9.35 -6.60
N ILE A 92 -9.11 8.34 -7.33
CA ILE A 92 -10.08 7.36 -6.84
C ILE A 92 -9.51 5.98 -7.11
N ASP A 93 -9.21 5.26 -6.04
CA ASP A 93 -8.68 3.90 -6.09
C ASP A 93 -9.72 2.92 -5.54
N PHE A 94 -9.99 1.88 -6.32
CA PHE A 94 -10.68 0.69 -5.87
C PHE A 94 -9.68 -0.46 -5.77
N THR A 95 -9.38 -0.89 -4.55
CA THR A 95 -8.35 -1.90 -4.27
C THR A 95 -8.97 -3.17 -3.72
N ASN A 96 -8.62 -4.31 -4.31
CA ASN A 96 -9.04 -5.64 -3.89
C ASN A 96 -7.80 -6.46 -3.53
N ALA A 97 -7.64 -6.77 -2.25
CA ALA A 97 -6.59 -7.63 -1.74
C ALA A 97 -7.14 -9.04 -1.55
N ILE A 98 -6.49 -10.04 -2.17
CA ILE A 98 -6.76 -11.45 -1.94
C ILE A 98 -5.49 -12.04 -1.33
N SER A 99 -5.60 -12.71 -0.18
CA SER A 99 -4.46 -13.30 0.50
C SER A 99 -4.71 -14.76 0.88
N ALA A 100 -3.64 -15.54 0.88
CA ALA A 100 -3.64 -16.89 1.40
C ALA A 100 -2.32 -17.20 2.13
N GLY A 101 -2.39 -18.10 3.11
CA GLY A 101 -1.18 -18.56 3.79
C GLY A 101 -1.47 -19.42 5.01
N TYR A 102 -0.56 -19.37 5.97
CA TYR A 102 -0.59 -20.25 7.13
C TYR A 102 -0.27 -19.48 8.41
N GLY A 103 -0.96 -19.83 9.50
CA GLY A 103 -0.80 -19.24 10.81
C GLY A 103 -0.74 -20.28 11.92
N GLY A 104 -0.25 -19.85 13.07
CA GLY A 104 -0.20 -20.65 14.28
C GLY A 104 -1.37 -20.36 15.23
N ASN A 105 -1.19 -20.80 16.48
CA ASN A 105 -2.21 -20.70 17.53
C ASN A 105 -2.68 -19.25 17.76
N PRO A 106 -3.97 -19.06 18.12
CA PRO A 106 -4.53 -17.73 18.34
C PRO A 106 -3.94 -17.03 19.58
N LEU A 107 -3.85 -15.72 19.49
CA LEU A 107 -3.62 -14.77 20.57
C LEU A 107 -4.96 -14.17 21.05
N SER A 108 -4.91 -13.52 22.20
CA SER A 108 -6.05 -12.80 22.79
C SER A 108 -6.35 -11.46 22.14
N TYR A 109 -5.51 -10.99 21.21
CA TYR A 109 -5.65 -9.70 20.55
C TYR A 109 -5.51 -9.83 19.04
N LYS A 110 -6.13 -8.89 18.32
CA LYS A 110 -6.09 -8.81 16.87
C LYS A 110 -4.89 -8.00 16.38
N LYS A 111 -4.36 -8.40 15.23
CA LYS A 111 -3.30 -7.76 14.48
C LYS A 111 -3.91 -7.21 13.19
N LEU A 112 -3.83 -5.89 13.05
CA LEU A 112 -4.34 -5.16 11.91
C LEU A 112 -3.19 -4.88 10.97
N ILE A 113 -3.29 -5.29 9.71
CA ILE A 113 -2.21 -5.14 8.72
C ILE A 113 -2.80 -4.62 7.41
N ARG A 114 -2.01 -3.82 6.69
CA ARG A 114 -2.30 -3.42 5.32
C ARG A 114 -1.37 -4.17 4.38
N THR A 115 -1.93 -4.77 3.33
CA THR A 115 -1.14 -5.36 2.23
C THR A 115 -0.52 -4.29 1.33
N MET A 116 -1.11 -3.10 1.27
CA MET A 116 -0.63 -1.89 0.60
C MET A 116 -1.06 -0.64 1.37
N GLN A 117 -0.32 0.47 1.27
CA GLN A 117 -0.62 1.72 1.98
C GLN A 117 -1.48 2.70 1.16
N ASN A 118 -2.53 2.20 0.48
CA ASN A 118 -3.47 3.03 -0.30
C ASN A 118 -4.32 3.97 0.56
N SER A 119 -4.62 3.56 1.79
CA SER A 119 -5.42 4.31 2.74
C SER A 119 -5.09 3.87 4.16
N ALA A 120 -5.75 4.48 5.16
CA ALA A 120 -5.63 4.02 6.53
C ALA A 120 -6.40 2.71 6.82
N PHE A 121 -7.10 2.14 5.84
CA PHE A 121 -7.79 0.87 5.94
C PHE A 121 -6.83 -0.30 6.17
N TYR A 122 -7.05 -1.07 7.23
CA TYR A 122 -6.47 -2.40 7.36
C TYR A 122 -7.31 -3.39 6.57
N ASN A 123 -6.69 -4.30 5.84
CA ASN A 123 -7.39 -5.33 5.06
C ASN A 123 -7.06 -6.75 5.51
N ILE A 124 -6.21 -6.90 6.52
CA ILE A 124 -5.94 -8.15 7.24
C ILE A 124 -6.25 -7.90 8.72
N ASN A 125 -7.01 -8.81 9.33
CA ASN A 125 -7.42 -8.75 10.74
C ASN A 125 -7.42 -10.15 11.36
N LEU A 126 -6.25 -10.55 11.86
CA LEU A 126 -5.98 -11.90 12.34
C LEU A 126 -5.52 -11.89 13.79
N ASN A 127 -5.68 -12.98 14.52
CA ASN A 127 -5.13 -13.12 15.87
C ASN A 127 -4.10 -14.25 16.01
N ASN A 128 -3.69 -14.95 14.95
CA ASN A 128 -2.67 -16.00 15.06
C ASN A 128 -1.36 -15.45 15.64
N ASN A 129 -0.65 -16.22 16.46
CA ASN A 129 0.61 -15.81 17.07
C ASN A 129 1.68 -15.50 16.02
N TYR A 130 1.82 -16.38 15.05
CA TYR A 130 2.63 -16.23 13.85
C TYR A 130 1.76 -16.45 12.63
N PHE A 131 2.04 -15.74 11.54
CA PHE A 131 1.50 -16.11 10.24
C PHE A 131 2.35 -15.55 9.10
N GLY A 132 2.28 -16.24 7.97
CA GLY A 132 2.80 -15.77 6.68
C GLY A 132 1.67 -15.73 5.66
N LEU A 133 1.55 -14.64 4.91
CA LEU A 133 0.56 -14.49 3.84
C LEU A 133 1.23 -14.02 2.55
N LEU A 134 0.80 -14.61 1.45
CA LEU A 134 0.99 -14.06 0.11
C LEU A 134 -0.30 -13.37 -0.29
N SER A 135 -0.21 -12.15 -0.82
CA SER A 135 -1.37 -11.41 -1.27
C SER A 135 -1.18 -10.84 -2.67
N THR A 136 -2.30 -10.70 -3.36
CA THR A 136 -2.40 -10.00 -4.64
C THR A 136 -3.37 -8.84 -4.49
N ASN A 137 -2.92 -7.63 -4.78
CA ASN A 137 -3.70 -6.41 -4.68
C ASN A 137 -4.03 -5.91 -6.08
N ILE A 138 -5.30 -5.98 -6.46
CA ILE A 138 -5.80 -5.49 -7.73
C ILE A 138 -6.30 -4.07 -7.52
N VAL A 139 -5.62 -3.09 -8.13
CA VAL A 139 -5.93 -1.67 -8.03
C VAL A 139 -6.55 -1.21 -9.34
N PHE A 140 -7.76 -0.65 -9.25
CA PHE A 140 -8.39 0.11 -10.32
C PHE A 140 -8.37 1.59 -9.97
N ASN A 141 -7.91 2.43 -10.89
CA ASN A 141 -7.75 3.86 -10.67
C ASN A 141 -8.43 4.69 -11.77
N ASN A 142 -9.00 5.83 -11.41
CA ASN A 142 -9.73 6.72 -12.34
C ASN A 142 -8.87 7.32 -13.46
N HIS A 143 -7.54 7.32 -13.33
CA HIS A 143 -6.59 7.74 -14.37
C HIS A 143 -6.09 6.58 -15.25
N ARG A 144 -6.77 5.43 -15.24
CA ARG A 144 -6.46 4.23 -16.06
C ARG A 144 -5.09 3.60 -15.73
N ARG A 145 -4.57 3.84 -14.53
CA ARG A 145 -3.35 3.20 -14.02
C ARG A 145 -3.68 1.95 -13.23
N ASN A 146 -4.44 1.05 -13.85
CA ASN A 146 -4.83 -0.20 -13.20
C ASN A 146 -3.60 -1.10 -13.08
N GLN A 147 -3.44 -1.77 -11.93
CA GLN A 147 -2.24 -2.56 -11.64
C GLN A 147 -2.50 -3.67 -10.63
N VAL A 148 -1.61 -4.66 -10.65
CA VAL A 148 -1.59 -5.76 -9.69
C VAL A 148 -0.28 -5.72 -8.91
N VAL A 149 -0.39 -5.47 -7.61
CA VAL A 149 0.75 -5.36 -6.70
C VAL A 149 0.73 -6.56 -5.76
N GLY A 150 1.80 -7.36 -5.78
CA GLY A 150 1.95 -8.50 -4.88
C GLY A 150 2.45 -8.07 -3.51
N SER A 151 2.05 -8.78 -2.45
CA SER A 151 2.57 -8.54 -1.10
C SER A 151 2.91 -9.83 -0.36
N ILE A 152 3.90 -9.73 0.52
CA ILE A 152 4.33 -10.77 1.44
C ILE A 152 4.24 -10.21 2.85
N THR A 153 3.41 -10.82 3.67
CA THR A 153 3.23 -10.44 5.07
C THR A 153 3.82 -11.53 5.95
N LEU A 154 4.64 -11.15 6.91
CA LEU A 154 5.14 -12.01 7.98
C LEU A 154 4.78 -11.39 9.32
N SER A 155 4.28 -12.19 10.24
CA SER A 155 3.78 -11.71 11.52
C SER A 155 4.22 -12.61 12.65
N GLY A 156 4.57 -11.99 13.78
CA GLY A 156 4.83 -12.66 15.06
C GLY A 156 4.07 -12.00 16.21
N PRO A 157 4.37 -12.39 17.47
CA PRO A 157 3.81 -11.74 18.65
C PRO A 157 4.28 -10.29 18.76
N GLY A 158 3.36 -9.35 18.52
CA GLY A 158 3.60 -7.92 18.78
C GLY A 158 4.25 -7.15 17.63
N LEU A 159 4.77 -7.84 16.61
CA LEU A 159 5.37 -7.22 15.43
C LEU A 159 4.90 -7.91 14.14
N SER A 160 4.63 -7.13 13.11
CA SER A 160 4.48 -7.63 11.75
C SER A 160 5.27 -6.82 10.76
N PHE A 161 5.60 -7.47 9.65
CA PHE A 161 6.24 -6.89 8.48
C PHE A 161 5.40 -7.20 7.25
N ASN A 162 5.27 -6.23 6.35
CA ASN A 162 4.69 -6.43 5.04
C ASN A 162 5.59 -5.78 4.00
N TYR A 163 5.86 -6.49 2.91
CA TYR A 163 6.55 -5.99 1.72
C TYR A 163 5.61 -6.11 0.53
N TYR A 164 5.58 -5.12 -0.35
CA TYR A 164 4.82 -5.19 -1.59
C TYR A 164 5.55 -4.53 -2.74
N ASN A 165 5.30 -5.05 -3.93
CA ASN A 165 5.94 -4.61 -5.16
C ASN A 165 5.09 -5.03 -6.36
N ASP A 166 5.16 -4.32 -7.48
CA ASP A 166 4.44 -4.66 -8.71
C ASP A 166 5.19 -5.68 -9.58
N GLY A 167 6.53 -5.73 -9.54
CA GLY A 167 7.30 -6.57 -10.45
C GLY A 167 8.71 -7.01 -10.06
N ALA A 168 9.22 -6.61 -8.91
CA ALA A 168 10.52 -7.04 -8.40
C ALA A 168 10.45 -8.42 -7.73
N ALA A 169 11.61 -9.08 -7.61
CA ALA A 169 11.74 -10.26 -6.75
C ALA A 169 11.46 -9.88 -5.27
N PRO A 170 10.89 -10.79 -4.46
CA PRO A 170 10.41 -12.12 -4.79
C PRO A 170 8.97 -12.17 -5.35
N VAL A 171 8.27 -11.03 -5.47
CA VAL A 171 6.87 -10.96 -5.91
C VAL A 171 6.68 -11.55 -7.31
N LYS A 172 7.57 -11.20 -8.25
CA LYS A 172 7.56 -11.75 -9.61
C LYS A 172 7.75 -13.27 -9.64
N TRP A 173 8.65 -13.80 -8.81
CA TRP A 173 8.91 -15.25 -8.75
C TRP A 173 7.71 -16.05 -8.24
N LEU A 174 6.90 -15.44 -7.38
CA LEU A 174 5.70 -16.05 -6.82
C LEU A 174 4.45 -15.85 -7.69
N GLY A 175 4.54 -15.04 -8.76
CA GLY A 175 3.41 -14.77 -9.67
C GLY A 175 2.26 -14.00 -9.01
N ILE A 176 2.54 -13.23 -7.96
CA ILE A 176 1.52 -12.51 -7.17
C ILE A 176 1.40 -11.02 -7.53
N GLY A 177 2.27 -10.51 -8.41
CA GLY A 177 2.19 -9.19 -9.07
C GLY A 177 2.14 -9.36 -10.59
N ASP A 178 1.79 -8.30 -11.33
CA ASP A 178 1.71 -8.37 -12.81
C ASP A 178 3.04 -8.03 -13.52
N GLY A 179 4.05 -7.56 -12.80
CA GLY A 179 5.40 -7.38 -13.35
C GLY A 179 5.62 -6.05 -14.06
N PHE A 180 4.74 -5.06 -13.91
CA PHE A 180 4.80 -3.81 -14.68
C PHE A 180 4.90 -2.56 -13.80
N ASP A 181 6.05 -1.87 -13.90
CA ASP A 181 6.34 -0.57 -13.29
C ASP A 181 5.38 0.50 -13.85
N ARG A 182 4.44 0.96 -13.01
CA ARG A 182 3.45 1.99 -13.41
C ARG A 182 3.29 3.09 -12.40
N TRP A 183 2.56 2.81 -11.33
CA TRP A 183 2.06 3.82 -10.41
C TRP A 183 2.53 3.54 -9.00
N TRP A 184 2.34 2.31 -8.52
CA TRP A 184 2.81 1.89 -7.19
C TRP A 184 3.85 0.80 -7.37
N THR A 185 5.11 1.18 -7.33
CA THR A 185 6.22 0.29 -7.66
C THR A 185 6.62 -0.59 -6.50
N GLY A 186 6.39 -0.11 -5.29
CA GLY A 186 6.54 -0.91 -4.12
C GLY A 186 6.51 -0.13 -2.83
N GLY A 187 6.75 -0.87 -1.77
CA GLY A 187 6.74 -0.34 -0.43
C GLY A 187 6.87 -1.44 0.61
N GLY A 188 6.82 -1.02 1.85
CA GLY A 188 6.91 -1.92 2.97
C GLY A 188 6.43 -1.27 4.25
N SER A 189 6.12 -2.08 5.24
CA SER A 189 5.59 -1.59 6.50
C SER A 189 5.96 -2.49 7.67
N PHE A 190 6.32 -1.87 8.78
CA PHE A 190 6.43 -2.52 10.08
C PHE A 190 5.27 -2.07 10.96
N PHE A 191 4.67 -3.01 11.69
CA PHE A 191 3.53 -2.78 12.57
C PHE A 191 3.84 -3.28 13.97
N VAL A 192 3.74 -2.41 14.97
CA VAL A 192 3.84 -2.76 16.39
C VAL A 192 2.43 -2.87 16.95
N HIS A 193 2.06 -4.06 17.43
CA HIS A 193 0.69 -4.35 17.85
C HIS A 193 0.47 -4.12 19.34
N SER A 194 -0.64 -3.49 19.68
CA SER A 194 -1.15 -3.38 21.04
C SER A 194 -1.96 -4.61 21.41
N ARG A 195 -1.86 -5.03 22.67
CA ARG A 195 -2.73 -6.08 23.25
C ARG A 195 -4.20 -5.66 23.32
N LYS A 196 -4.52 -4.40 23.06
CA LYS A 196 -5.89 -3.87 22.97
C LYS A 196 -6.52 -4.03 21.58
N GLY A 197 -5.84 -4.65 20.61
CA GLY A 197 -6.40 -4.94 19.28
C GLY A 197 -6.28 -3.81 18.25
N PHE A 198 -5.30 -2.91 18.43
CA PHE A 198 -4.94 -1.87 17.46
C PHE A 198 -3.41 -1.81 17.28
N ASN A 199 -2.92 -1.04 16.31
CA ASN A 199 -1.49 -0.85 16.11
C ASN A 199 -0.98 0.36 16.90
N TYR A 200 -0.01 0.14 17.78
CA TYR A 200 0.63 1.19 18.57
C TYR A 200 1.51 2.09 17.68
N GLY A 201 2.25 1.49 16.76
CA GLY A 201 3.15 2.21 15.87
C GLY A 201 3.28 1.53 14.51
N GLU A 202 3.38 2.31 13.46
CA GLU A 202 3.58 1.84 12.10
C GLU A 202 4.64 2.70 11.43
N LEU A 203 5.60 2.03 10.81
CA LEU A 203 6.57 2.68 9.93
C LEU A 203 6.34 2.12 8.53
N SER A 204 6.03 2.98 7.57
CA SER A 204 5.85 2.58 6.18
C SER A 204 6.72 3.38 5.22
N PHE A 205 7.03 2.72 4.11
CA PHE A 205 7.66 3.28 2.94
C PHE A 205 6.78 2.97 1.73
N ASP A 206 6.55 3.97 0.89
CA ASP A 206 5.85 3.84 -0.37
C ASP A 206 6.64 4.49 -1.48
N GLN A 207 6.55 3.92 -2.66
CA GLN A 207 7.23 4.38 -3.85
C GLN A 207 6.28 4.39 -5.04
N PHE A 208 6.28 5.52 -5.72
CA PHE A 208 5.49 5.77 -6.91
C PHE A 208 6.41 6.21 -8.04
N THR A 209 6.14 5.77 -9.25
CA THR A 209 6.83 6.19 -10.49
C THR A 209 5.81 6.76 -11.47
N GLY A 210 6.30 7.58 -12.40
CA GLY A 210 5.46 8.32 -13.33
C GLY A 210 5.29 7.63 -14.69
N TYR A 211 4.05 7.28 -15.02
CA TYR A 211 3.35 7.37 -16.31
C TYR A 211 3.93 6.79 -17.62
N GLN A 212 5.12 6.21 -17.67
CA GLN A 212 5.51 5.41 -18.84
C GLN A 212 5.45 3.92 -18.50
N PRO A 213 4.30 3.25 -18.76
CA PRO A 213 4.23 1.81 -18.69
C PRO A 213 5.36 1.20 -19.53
N PHE A 214 5.98 0.14 -19.02
CA PHE A 214 7.03 -0.61 -19.71
C PHE A 214 8.40 0.09 -19.82
N LEU A 215 8.58 1.31 -19.30
CA LEU A 215 9.86 2.01 -19.43
C LEU A 215 10.97 1.31 -18.64
N PHE A 216 10.66 0.81 -17.43
CA PHE A 216 11.61 0.05 -16.63
C PHE A 216 11.96 -1.28 -17.28
N GLU A 217 10.95 -2.02 -17.74
CA GLU A 217 11.10 -3.31 -18.41
C GLU A 217 11.89 -3.17 -19.71
N LEU A 218 11.59 -2.12 -20.48
CA LEU A 218 12.34 -1.77 -21.67
C LEU A 218 13.78 -1.43 -21.31
N SER A 219 14.00 -0.64 -20.26
CA SER A 219 15.34 -0.26 -19.78
C SER A 219 16.15 -1.48 -19.33
N GLU A 220 15.54 -2.44 -18.64
CA GLU A 220 16.16 -3.72 -18.26
C GLU A 220 16.56 -4.52 -19.52
N ILE A 221 15.68 -4.61 -20.53
CA ILE A 221 15.94 -5.33 -21.78
C ILE A 221 17.08 -4.68 -22.58
N ILE A 222 17.10 -3.34 -22.67
CA ILE A 222 18.06 -2.61 -23.52
C ILE A 222 19.32 -2.16 -22.77
N GLY A 223 19.43 -2.47 -21.47
CA GLY A 223 20.59 -2.14 -20.64
C GLY A 223 20.75 -0.66 -20.32
N ILE A 224 19.63 0.06 -20.14
CA ILE A 224 19.66 1.44 -19.61
C ILE A 224 19.66 1.37 -18.08
N ASP A 225 20.75 1.84 -17.47
CA ASP A 225 20.93 1.83 -16.01
C ASP A 225 20.03 2.85 -15.27
N VAL A 226 19.64 3.93 -15.95
CA VAL A 226 18.83 5.02 -15.38
C VAL A 226 17.76 5.44 -16.40
N PRO A 227 16.50 4.99 -16.25
CA PRO A 227 15.43 5.32 -17.18
C PRO A 227 15.08 6.82 -17.11
N PRO A 228 14.93 7.50 -18.26
CA PRO A 228 14.49 8.88 -18.29
C PRO A 228 12.96 8.95 -18.18
N TYR A 229 12.42 9.06 -16.96
CA TYR A 229 10.97 9.24 -16.73
C TYR A 229 10.41 10.62 -17.16
N SER A 230 11.06 11.31 -18.11
CA SER A 230 10.56 12.56 -18.69
C SER A 230 9.53 12.26 -19.79
N GLN A 231 8.40 12.96 -19.78
CA GLN A 231 7.46 12.95 -20.91
C GLN A 231 8.17 13.35 -22.22
N SER A 232 7.71 12.79 -23.34
CA SER A 232 8.38 12.79 -24.66
C SER A 232 8.74 14.17 -25.22
N ALA A 233 9.71 14.15 -26.12
CA ALA A 233 10.44 15.27 -26.74
C ALA A 233 9.65 16.25 -27.64
N ASP A 234 8.32 16.29 -27.59
CA ASP A 234 7.49 17.17 -28.43
C ASP A 234 7.14 18.52 -27.78
N ASP A 235 7.54 18.76 -26.54
CA ASP A 235 7.39 20.07 -25.92
C ASP A 235 8.65 20.93 -26.13
N HIS A 236 8.73 21.61 -27.27
CA HIS A 236 9.79 22.58 -27.60
C HIS A 236 9.83 23.80 -26.64
N SER A 237 8.98 23.85 -25.61
CA SER A 237 9.09 24.84 -24.55
C SER A 237 10.11 24.40 -23.49
N ARG A 238 11.35 24.91 -23.61
CA ARG A 238 12.46 24.76 -22.64
C ARG A 238 12.18 25.28 -21.21
N ARG A 239 10.91 25.40 -20.78
CA ARG A 239 10.51 25.97 -19.48
C ARG A 239 9.51 25.14 -18.67
N LYS A 240 9.10 23.96 -19.13
CA LYS A 240 8.27 23.07 -18.31
C LYS A 240 9.03 21.82 -17.92
N LYS A 241 9.70 21.90 -16.78
CA LYS A 241 10.19 20.74 -16.04
C LYS A 241 8.98 20.10 -15.34
N ASP A 242 8.03 19.60 -16.12
CA ASP A 242 6.85 18.88 -15.63
C ASP A 242 7.24 17.38 -15.63
N SER A 243 7.07 16.56 -14.59
CA SER A 243 6.19 16.62 -13.42
C SER A 243 6.66 15.63 -12.32
N ASN A 244 6.34 15.96 -11.07
CA ASN A 244 6.74 15.30 -9.82
C ASN A 244 6.03 13.94 -9.57
N TYR A 245 6.28 12.90 -10.37
CA TYR A 245 5.59 11.60 -10.20
C TYR A 245 6.49 10.41 -9.83
N ASN A 246 7.81 10.58 -9.80
CA ASN A 246 8.65 9.67 -9.03
C ASN A 246 8.77 10.24 -7.61
N SER A 247 7.97 9.74 -6.69
CA SER A 247 7.89 10.22 -5.31
C SER A 247 7.89 9.04 -4.36
N SER A 248 8.66 9.19 -3.27
CA SER A 248 8.59 8.27 -2.14
C SER A 248 7.81 8.91 -1.00
N GLN A 249 7.25 8.09 -0.14
CA GLN A 249 6.73 8.50 1.16
C GLN A 249 7.38 7.66 2.25
N TYR A 250 7.90 8.34 3.27
CA TYR A 250 8.30 7.76 4.54
C TYR A 250 7.30 8.21 5.58
N HIS A 251 6.61 7.28 6.22
CA HIS A 251 5.46 7.59 7.07
C HIS A 251 5.55 6.86 8.40
N LEU A 252 5.44 7.62 9.48
CA LEU A 252 5.30 7.14 10.84
C LEU A 252 3.87 7.44 11.30
N ARG A 253 3.16 6.40 11.73
CA ARG A 253 1.84 6.49 12.33
C ARG A 253 1.88 5.95 13.75
N ILE A 254 1.37 6.72 14.71
CA ILE A 254 1.28 6.33 16.12
C ILE A 254 -0.20 6.23 16.51
N GLY A 255 -0.64 5.03 16.89
CA GLY A 255 -2.01 4.78 17.32
C GLY A 255 -2.23 5.25 18.76
N LEU A 256 -3.22 6.11 18.97
CA LEU A 256 -3.63 6.58 20.28
C LEU A 256 -4.67 5.63 20.92
N ASN A 257 -5.53 5.05 20.08
CA ASN A 257 -6.53 4.04 20.44
C ASN A 257 -6.98 3.27 19.18
N GLU A 258 -8.05 2.50 19.25
CA GLU A 258 -8.60 1.74 18.11
C GLU A 258 -9.09 2.61 16.93
N HIS A 259 -9.33 3.90 17.16
CA HIS A 259 -9.91 4.81 16.18
C HIS A 259 -8.96 5.88 15.69
N PHE A 260 -8.09 6.41 16.54
CA PHE A 260 -7.31 7.60 16.24
C PHE A 260 -5.81 7.32 16.17
N SER A 261 -5.16 7.92 15.18
CA SER A 261 -3.71 7.99 15.09
C SER A 261 -3.22 9.40 14.79
N VAL A 262 -1.97 9.66 15.17
CA VAL A 262 -1.20 10.80 14.70
C VAL A 262 -0.15 10.34 13.70
N ASP A 263 0.04 11.13 12.66
CA ASP A 263 0.83 10.76 11.49
C ASP A 263 1.92 11.82 11.29
N ALA A 264 3.12 11.39 10.92
CA ALA A 264 4.22 12.28 10.54
C ALA A 264 5.10 11.61 9.49
N GLY A 265 5.76 12.40 8.64
CA GLY A 265 6.63 11.81 7.64
C GLY A 265 7.21 12.78 6.63
N VAL A 266 7.80 12.21 5.58
CA VAL A 266 8.43 12.93 4.48
C VAL A 266 7.91 12.38 3.17
N LEU A 267 7.41 13.26 2.29
CA LEU A 267 7.18 13.01 0.87
C LEU A 267 8.37 13.52 0.08
N GLY A 268 8.88 12.73 -0.85
CA GLY A 268 10.04 13.06 -1.68
C GLY A 268 11.16 12.04 -1.51
N SER A 269 12.39 12.46 -1.73
CA SER A 269 13.58 11.61 -1.72
C SER A 269 14.48 11.86 -0.51
N LEU A 270 15.19 10.84 -0.02
CA LEU A 270 16.18 11.11 1.03
C LEU A 270 17.43 11.73 0.38
N ARG A 271 17.77 12.95 0.81
CA ARG A 271 18.95 13.67 0.34
C ARG A 271 20.04 13.63 1.39
N VAL A 272 21.21 13.13 1.04
CA VAL A 272 22.40 13.17 1.92
C VAL A 272 23.22 14.40 1.53
N GLY A 273 23.19 15.48 2.32
CA GLY A 273 24.03 16.67 2.12
C GLY A 273 23.52 17.68 1.07
N GLU A 274 24.12 18.87 1.07
CA GLU A 274 23.69 20.00 0.21
C GLU A 274 23.96 19.78 -1.29
N ASN A 275 24.92 18.90 -1.62
CA ASN A 275 25.32 18.49 -2.97
C ASN A 275 25.21 16.98 -3.21
N GLY A 276 24.79 16.19 -2.21
CA GLY A 276 24.89 14.75 -2.34
C GLY A 276 23.71 14.11 -3.06
N THR A 277 23.97 12.87 -3.45
CA THR A 277 23.10 12.05 -4.29
C THR A 277 21.77 11.83 -3.62
N ILE A 278 20.73 11.92 -4.44
CA ILE A 278 19.35 11.72 -4.03
C ILE A 278 19.08 10.22 -4.10
N PHE A 279 18.67 9.61 -2.98
CA PHE A 279 18.39 8.18 -2.92
C PHE A 279 17.00 7.93 -2.32
N SER A 280 16.24 7.04 -2.94
CA SER A 280 15.08 6.39 -2.35
C SER A 280 15.49 5.04 -1.71
N PHE A 281 14.64 4.49 -0.83
CA PHE A 281 14.89 3.14 -0.31
C PHE A 281 14.82 2.07 -1.42
N GLN A 282 14.03 2.33 -2.49
CA GLN A 282 14.00 1.48 -3.68
C GLN A 282 15.35 1.48 -4.40
N ASP A 283 16.04 2.62 -4.51
CA ASP A 283 17.37 2.68 -5.12
C ASP A 283 18.39 1.82 -4.38
N LEU A 284 18.32 1.74 -3.05
CA LEU A 284 19.18 0.84 -2.27
C LEU A 284 18.93 -0.64 -2.63
N ILE A 285 17.65 -1.04 -2.73
CA ILE A 285 17.27 -2.40 -3.15
C ILE A 285 17.79 -2.67 -4.57
N HIS A 286 17.70 -1.68 -5.46
CA HIS A 286 18.12 -1.82 -6.85
C HIS A 286 19.63 -1.89 -7.00
N VAL A 287 20.40 -1.11 -6.24
CA VAL A 287 21.88 -1.22 -6.17
C VAL A 287 22.29 -2.60 -5.68
N ILE A 288 21.69 -3.10 -4.59
CA ILE A 288 21.98 -4.43 -4.05
C ILE A 288 21.61 -5.52 -5.06
N GLY A 289 20.46 -5.36 -5.72
CA GLY A 289 19.93 -6.31 -6.70
C GLY A 289 20.51 -6.18 -8.11
N LYS A 290 21.39 -5.22 -8.38
CA LYS A 290 21.91 -4.87 -9.71
C LYS A 290 20.81 -4.60 -10.75
N MET A 291 19.76 -3.89 -10.32
CA MET A 291 18.62 -3.48 -11.15
C MET A 291 18.74 -2.01 -11.58
N PRO A 292 18.10 -1.58 -12.70
CA PRO A 292 18.06 -0.18 -13.11
C PRO A 292 17.52 0.73 -12.00
N LEU A 293 18.07 1.93 -11.81
CA LEU A 293 17.70 2.83 -10.71
C LEU A 293 16.42 3.64 -11.02
N HIS A 294 15.73 4.11 -9.98
CA HIS A 294 14.57 5.00 -10.13
C HIS A 294 14.91 6.39 -9.56
N PRO A 295 15.57 7.28 -10.33
CA PRO A 295 15.99 8.57 -9.81
C PRO A 295 14.79 9.40 -9.35
N ASN A 296 14.64 9.54 -8.04
CA ASN A 296 13.57 10.33 -7.43
C ASN A 296 14.06 11.79 -7.29
N ASN A 297 13.64 12.66 -8.20
CA ASN A 297 13.97 14.09 -8.14
C ASN A 297 12.90 14.95 -7.46
N ASP A 298 11.95 14.34 -6.73
CA ASP A 298 10.91 15.09 -6.04
C ASP A 298 11.46 15.87 -4.84
N VAL A 299 10.89 17.05 -4.62
CA VAL A 299 11.28 17.95 -3.53
C VAL A 299 10.72 17.46 -2.22
N ASN A 300 11.56 17.41 -1.19
CA ASN A 300 11.12 16.99 0.14
C ASN A 300 10.08 17.92 0.74
N ARG A 301 8.99 17.30 1.21
CA ARG A 301 7.91 17.94 1.95
C ARG A 301 7.70 17.13 3.24
N VAL A 302 7.82 17.80 4.37
CA VAL A 302 7.48 17.18 5.66
C VAL A 302 5.97 17.26 5.82
N PHE A 303 5.35 16.23 6.38
CA PHE A 303 3.95 16.28 6.74
C PHE A 303 3.71 15.87 8.18
N ILE A 304 2.66 16.43 8.75
CA ILE A 304 2.04 16.00 10.00
C ILE A 304 0.55 15.85 9.77
N GLY A 305 -0.09 14.94 10.49
CA GLY A 305 -1.48 14.62 10.24
C GLY A 305 -2.08 13.72 11.30
N GLY A 306 -3.23 13.17 10.96
CA GLY A 306 -3.88 12.16 11.76
C GLY A 306 -4.85 11.34 10.93
N SER A 307 -5.20 10.17 11.45
CA SER A 307 -6.22 9.32 10.86
C SER A 307 -7.29 8.95 11.87
N PHE A 308 -8.52 8.84 11.36
CA PHE A 308 -9.67 8.29 12.05
C PHE A 308 -10.14 7.04 11.31
N ASN A 309 -10.28 5.93 12.03
CA ASN A 309 -10.69 4.63 11.52
C ASN A 309 -11.85 4.08 12.36
N ASN A 310 -13.03 3.97 11.76
CA ASN A 310 -14.19 3.39 12.41
C ASN A 310 -14.36 1.92 12.00
N ILE A 311 -13.84 1.00 12.82
CA ILE A 311 -13.87 -0.44 12.57
C ILE A 311 -15.13 -1.05 13.22
N ASN A 312 -15.94 -1.73 12.42
CA ASN A 312 -17.17 -2.38 12.84
C ASN A 312 -17.10 -3.88 12.53
N TYR A 313 -17.00 -4.71 13.56
CA TYR A 313 -16.98 -6.16 13.42
C TYR A 313 -18.39 -6.70 13.11
N VAL A 314 -18.48 -7.56 12.10
CA VAL A 314 -19.73 -8.19 11.70
C VAL A 314 -19.87 -9.53 12.44
N LYS A 315 -20.99 -9.70 13.13
CA LYS A 315 -21.31 -10.98 13.78
C LYS A 315 -21.70 -12.01 12.72
N VAL A 316 -20.96 -13.10 12.65
CA VAL A 316 -21.32 -14.27 11.84
C VAL A 316 -22.25 -15.14 12.69
N LYS A 317 -23.42 -15.45 12.15
CA LYS A 317 -24.40 -16.36 12.76
C LYS A 317 -24.16 -17.78 12.31
#